data_AF-A0AAQ4CUL4-F1
#
_entry.id   AF-A0AAQ4CUL4-F1
#
_cell.length_a   1.000
_cell.length_b   1.000
_cell.length_c   1.000
_cell.angle_alpha   90.00
_cell.angle_beta   90.00
_cell.angle_gamma   90.00
#
_symmetry.space_group_name_H-M   'P 1'
#
loop_
_entity.id
_entity.type
_entity.pdbx_description
1 polymer ?
#
loop_
_entity_poly.entity_id
_entity_poly.type
_entity_poly.pdbx_seq_one_letter_code
_entity_poly.pdbx_strand_id
1 'polypeptide(L)'
;METSLKDIKIFLFSYIISSFFELFFNREFLVGVLPLGMAGINLSKSIIFIAFYYIGAFAYGLVFALQFILIGISAYIGKISKETKGLLWAVLYLTILFDLIHLAEGVNNTAFNPPVLSSFIYVLIIIATIFFVIKDLNKKILYILIIPDLLAFGVLIGSWLIELSKLSIFGEVTYFCGMFMAYSIIIIGSIFVIYSIIVKKVNLKYYIPAAILGLPVSIIALFNLVPGIAMAMGFTFPYILGILGVRNWMPPIFFLIAIFALFSSIGLYKNDKKLSLAVLGLLSSALIFDTVSSTTYLLMPLVAVILGSLI
;
A
#
# COMPACT_ATOMS: atom_id res chain seq x y z
N MET A 1 -32.26 9.71 -2.77
CA MET A 1 -30.97 10.27 -2.30
C MET A 1 -29.90 9.85 -3.31
N GLU A 2 -29.93 10.46 -4.50
CA GLU A 2 -28.90 10.34 -5.54
C GLU A 2 -27.77 11.33 -5.22
N THR A 3 -27.07 11.16 -4.10
CA THR A 3 -25.68 11.64 -4.07
C THR A 3 -24.99 10.91 -5.23
N SER A 4 -24.68 11.65 -6.27
CA SER A 4 -24.53 11.08 -7.59
C SER A 4 -23.34 10.12 -7.58
N LEU A 5 -23.44 9.00 -8.28
CA LEU A 5 -22.31 8.08 -8.53
C LEU A 5 -21.05 8.80 -9.07
N LYS A 6 -21.19 10.04 -9.53
CA LYS A 6 -20.12 10.93 -9.96
C LYS A 6 -19.32 11.48 -8.78
N ASP A 7 -19.98 11.81 -7.67
CA ASP A 7 -19.35 12.39 -6.47
C ASP A 7 -18.45 11.36 -5.77
N ILE A 8 -18.91 10.11 -5.66
CA ILE A 8 -18.11 9.02 -5.08
C ILE A 8 -16.84 8.74 -5.91
N LYS A 9 -16.93 8.79 -7.25
CA LYS A 9 -15.76 8.56 -8.12
C LYS A 9 -14.66 9.58 -7.89
N ILE A 10 -14.99 10.84 -7.56
CA ILE A 10 -14.00 11.86 -7.26
C ILE A 10 -13.18 11.41 -6.05
N PHE A 11 -13.82 11.00 -4.95
CA PHE A 11 -13.11 10.48 -3.77
C PHE A 11 -12.25 9.26 -4.09
N LEU A 12 -12.75 8.31 -4.89
CA LEU A 12 -12.01 7.10 -5.26
C LEU A 12 -10.73 7.42 -6.06
N PHE A 13 -10.82 8.27 -7.08
CA PHE A 13 -9.67 8.64 -7.90
C PHE A 13 -8.73 9.58 -7.17
N SER A 14 -9.25 10.52 -6.37
CA SER A 14 -8.43 11.37 -5.50
C SER A 14 -7.61 10.52 -4.54
N TYR A 15 -8.18 9.46 -3.96
CA TYR A 15 -7.43 8.54 -3.11
C TYR A 15 -6.32 7.85 -3.88
N ILE A 16 -6.63 7.20 -5.01
CA ILE A 16 -5.62 6.48 -5.81
C ILE A 16 -4.49 7.43 -6.26
N ILE A 17 -4.83 8.62 -6.74
CA ILE A 17 -3.85 9.61 -7.18
C ILE A 17 -3.00 10.05 -5.99
N SER A 18 -3.62 10.47 -4.88
CA SER A 18 -2.87 10.90 -3.69
C SER A 18 -2.02 9.79 -3.11
N SER A 19 -2.47 8.53 -3.12
CA SER A 19 -1.65 7.39 -2.74
C SER A 19 -0.43 7.23 -3.65
N PHE A 20 -0.56 7.36 -4.97
CA PHE A 20 0.61 7.35 -5.86
C PHE A 20 1.56 8.53 -5.59
N PHE A 21 1.03 9.73 -5.33
CA PHE A 21 1.86 10.87 -4.98
C PHE A 21 2.57 10.67 -3.63
N GLU A 22 1.88 10.11 -2.64
CA GLU A 22 2.47 9.76 -1.35
C GLU A 22 3.58 8.71 -1.55
N LEU A 23 3.33 7.67 -2.34
CA LEU A 23 4.30 6.62 -2.69
C LEU A 23 5.59 7.19 -3.31
N PHE A 24 5.47 8.10 -4.29
CA PHE A 24 6.63 8.66 -5.00
C PHE A 24 7.34 9.79 -4.25
N PHE A 25 6.61 10.55 -3.43
CA PHE A 25 7.12 11.71 -2.71
C PHE A 25 7.15 11.51 -1.19
N ASN A 26 7.14 10.25 -0.74
CA ASN A 26 7.14 9.91 0.67
C ASN A 26 8.31 10.64 1.37
N ARG A 27 8.00 11.28 2.50
CA ARG A 27 8.94 12.13 3.23
C ARG A 27 10.13 11.31 3.76
N GLU A 28 9.89 10.06 4.15
CA GLU A 28 10.94 9.15 4.63
C GLU A 28 11.84 8.71 3.48
N PHE A 29 11.31 8.57 2.26
CA PHE A 29 12.11 8.31 1.06
C PHE A 29 13.04 9.50 0.72
N LEU A 30 12.51 10.72 0.75
CA LEU A 30 13.29 11.93 0.44
C LEU A 30 14.39 12.22 1.47
N VAL A 31 14.19 11.80 2.73
CA VAL A 31 15.10 12.04 3.85
C VAL A 31 16.07 10.87 4.08
N GLY A 32 15.63 9.63 3.91
CA GLY A 32 16.35 8.41 4.30
C GLY A 32 17.06 7.64 3.17
N VAL A 33 16.56 7.70 1.92
CA VAL A 33 17.07 6.84 0.82
C VAL A 33 17.82 7.60 -0.25
N LEU A 34 17.40 8.83 -0.57
CA LEU A 34 18.25 9.67 -1.39
C LEU A 34 19.52 9.94 -0.56
N PRO A 35 20.74 9.70 -1.11
CA PRO A 35 22.01 9.91 -0.40
C PRO A 35 22.28 11.38 -0.07
N LEU A 36 21.26 12.25 -0.10
CA LEU A 36 21.29 13.67 0.16
C LEU A 36 21.51 13.96 1.64
N GLY A 37 20.81 13.25 2.54
CA GLY A 37 21.01 13.40 3.99
C GLY A 37 22.40 12.93 4.43
N MET A 38 22.85 11.78 3.93
CA MET A 38 24.19 11.24 4.18
C MET A 38 25.31 12.03 3.45
N ALA A 39 25.00 12.68 2.33
CA ALA A 39 25.93 13.60 1.63
C ALA A 39 25.92 15.03 2.20
N GLY A 40 25.24 15.30 3.31
CA GLY A 40 25.20 16.62 3.94
C GLY A 40 24.42 17.68 3.16
N ILE A 41 23.61 17.28 2.17
CA ILE A 41 22.75 18.17 1.40
C ILE A 41 21.52 18.47 2.25
N ASN A 42 21.46 19.69 2.77
CA ASN A 42 20.33 20.16 3.54
C ASN A 42 19.10 20.32 2.63
N LEU A 43 18.15 19.39 2.74
CA LEU A 43 16.89 19.35 2.00
C LEU A 43 16.08 20.65 2.13
N SER A 44 16.26 21.40 3.23
CA SER A 44 15.59 22.68 3.47
C SER A 44 16.18 23.86 2.70
N LYS A 45 17.27 23.67 1.93
CA LYS A 45 17.94 24.73 1.16
C LYS A 45 17.81 24.58 -0.36
N SER A 46 17.35 23.42 -0.84
CA SER A 46 17.12 23.18 -2.27
C SER A 46 15.64 23.28 -2.59
N ILE A 47 15.28 24.28 -3.38
CA ILE A 47 13.88 24.59 -3.76
C ILE A 47 13.16 23.36 -4.34
N ILE A 48 13.87 22.52 -5.11
CA ILE A 48 13.30 21.32 -5.73
C ILE A 48 12.93 20.27 -4.67
N PHE A 49 13.79 20.06 -3.66
CA PHE A 49 13.51 19.10 -2.58
C PHE A 49 12.45 19.61 -1.61
N ILE A 50 12.41 20.92 -1.36
CA ILE A 50 11.31 21.56 -0.61
C ILE A 50 9.97 21.34 -1.32
N ALA A 51 9.92 21.51 -2.65
CA ALA A 51 8.71 21.27 -3.42
C ALA A 51 8.24 19.82 -3.32
N PHE A 52 9.15 18.84 -3.46
CA PHE A 52 8.82 17.42 -3.29
C PHE A 52 8.33 17.09 -1.87
N TYR A 53 8.94 17.69 -0.85
CA TYR A 53 8.52 17.54 0.53
C TYR A 53 7.08 18.04 0.75
N TYR A 54 6.72 19.21 0.22
CA TYR A 54 5.35 19.73 0.32
C TYR A 54 4.33 18.92 -0.48
N ILE A 55 4.72 18.39 -1.64
CA ILE A 55 3.85 17.50 -2.43
C ILE A 55 3.54 16.22 -1.66
N GLY A 56 4.57 15.54 -1.13
CA GLY A 56 4.38 14.36 -0.30
C GLY A 56 3.58 14.66 0.97
N ALA A 57 3.79 15.84 1.56
CA ALA A 57 3.05 16.29 2.73
C ALA A 57 1.56 16.45 2.48
N PHE A 58 1.22 17.12 1.38
CA PHE A 58 -0.16 17.31 0.96
C PHE A 58 -0.81 15.98 0.58
N ALA A 59 -0.09 15.12 -0.14
CA ALA A 59 -0.56 13.79 -0.53
C ALA A 59 -0.89 12.93 0.69
N TYR A 60 0.00 12.85 1.68
CA TYR A 60 -0.26 12.13 2.94
C TYR A 60 -1.50 12.69 3.67
N GLY A 61 -1.60 14.01 3.82
CA GLY A 61 -2.75 14.63 4.48
C GLY A 61 -4.07 14.33 3.77
N LEU A 62 -4.04 14.27 2.44
CA LEU A 62 -5.20 13.92 1.63
C LEU A 62 -5.56 12.44 1.75
N VAL A 63 -4.57 11.53 1.73
CA VAL A 63 -4.77 10.10 2.00
C VAL A 63 -5.42 9.93 3.37
N PHE A 64 -4.83 10.50 4.42
CA PHE A 64 -5.36 10.46 5.79
C PHE A 64 -6.84 10.86 5.84
N ALA A 65 -7.20 12.04 5.33
CA ALA A 65 -8.58 12.51 5.34
C ALA A 65 -9.52 11.62 4.53
N LEU A 66 -9.08 11.15 3.36
CA LEU A 66 -9.89 10.31 2.48
C LEU A 66 -10.14 8.92 3.06
N GLN A 67 -9.24 8.36 3.88
CA GLN A 67 -9.46 7.05 4.49
C GLN A 67 -10.70 7.04 5.38
N PHE A 68 -10.87 8.05 6.26
CA PHE A 68 -12.08 8.19 7.09
C PHE A 68 -13.34 8.31 6.23
N ILE A 69 -13.28 9.14 5.19
CA ILE A 69 -14.41 9.38 4.29
C ILE A 69 -14.78 8.09 3.56
N LEU A 70 -13.83 7.40 2.97
CA LEU A 70 -14.08 6.19 2.17
C LEU A 70 -14.55 5.02 3.03
N ILE A 71 -13.97 4.82 4.21
CA ILE A 71 -14.43 3.79 5.16
C ILE A 71 -15.85 4.13 5.62
N GLY A 72 -16.12 5.38 6.03
CA GLY A 72 -17.45 5.81 6.47
C GLY A 72 -18.52 5.67 5.39
N ILE A 73 -18.23 6.11 4.16
CA ILE A 73 -19.14 5.96 3.01
C ILE A 73 -19.37 4.46 2.71
N SER A 74 -18.33 3.63 2.73
CA SER A 74 -18.46 2.19 2.48
C SER A 74 -19.30 1.51 3.57
N ALA A 75 -19.08 1.85 4.84
CA ALA A 75 -19.86 1.34 5.96
C ALA A 75 -21.33 1.76 5.88
N TYR A 76 -21.61 2.97 5.41
CA TYR A 76 -22.98 3.49 5.32
C TYR A 76 -23.73 2.96 4.08
N ILE A 77 -23.23 3.26 2.87
CA ILE A 77 -23.91 2.99 1.60
C ILE A 77 -23.24 1.93 0.72
N GLY A 78 -22.10 1.37 1.13
CA GLY A 78 -21.40 0.34 0.37
C GLY A 78 -22.26 -0.90 0.10
N LYS A 79 -22.03 -1.53 -1.05
CA LYS A 79 -22.74 -2.73 -1.52
C LYS A 79 -22.13 -4.00 -0.89
N ILE A 80 -22.17 -4.08 0.43
CA ILE A 80 -21.56 -5.12 1.26
C ILE A 80 -22.53 -5.57 2.36
N SER A 81 -22.26 -6.72 2.97
CA SER A 81 -23.10 -7.32 4.01
C SER A 81 -23.13 -6.48 5.30
N LYS A 82 -24.15 -6.72 6.15
CA LYS A 82 -24.30 -5.97 7.41
C LYS A 82 -23.15 -6.23 8.36
N GLU A 83 -22.64 -7.45 8.36
CA GLU A 83 -21.50 -7.90 9.14
C GLU A 83 -20.24 -7.13 8.73
N THR A 84 -19.96 -7.04 7.43
CA THR A 84 -18.83 -6.26 6.89
C THR A 84 -18.97 -4.77 7.23
N LYS A 85 -20.18 -4.20 7.18
CA LYS A 85 -20.43 -2.81 7.59
C LYS A 85 -20.14 -2.59 9.07
N GLY A 86 -20.54 -3.53 9.93
CA GLY A 86 -20.24 -3.48 11.36
C GLY A 86 -18.73 -3.49 11.62
N LEU A 87 -17.98 -4.33 10.91
CA LEU A 87 -16.52 -4.35 10.97
C LEU A 87 -15.88 -3.03 10.50
N LEU A 88 -16.37 -2.44 9.40
CA LEU A 88 -15.88 -1.14 8.93
C LEU A 88 -16.14 -0.02 9.95
N TRP A 89 -17.31 0.00 10.60
CA TRP A 89 -17.59 0.94 11.68
C TRP A 89 -16.66 0.72 12.88
N ALA A 90 -16.37 -0.53 13.23
CA ALA A 90 -15.43 -0.86 14.30
C ALA A 90 -14.01 -0.38 13.97
N VAL A 91 -13.53 -0.62 12.73
CA VAL A 91 -12.25 -0.10 12.25
C VAL A 91 -12.22 1.42 12.34
N LEU A 92 -13.22 2.11 11.77
CA LEU A 92 -13.30 3.57 11.78
C LEU A 92 -13.29 4.14 13.20
N TYR A 93 -14.05 3.54 14.11
CA TYR A 93 -14.08 3.93 15.51
C TYR A 93 -12.70 3.79 16.17
N LEU A 94 -12.04 2.64 15.98
CA LEU A 94 -10.72 2.38 16.56
C LEU A 94 -9.65 3.31 15.97
N THR A 95 -9.69 3.59 14.67
CA THR A 95 -8.79 4.56 14.02
C THR A 95 -8.93 5.94 14.64
N ILE A 96 -10.16 6.47 14.72
CA ILE A 96 -10.42 7.79 15.32
C ILE A 96 -9.95 7.80 16.77
N LEU A 97 -10.21 6.73 17.54
CA LEU A 97 -9.79 6.63 18.92
C LEU A 97 -8.26 6.67 19.05
N PHE A 98 -7.51 5.88 18.28
CA PHE A 98 -6.06 5.86 18.35
C PHE A 98 -5.45 7.20 17.93
N ASP A 99 -5.99 7.84 16.90
CA ASP A 99 -5.51 9.16 16.48
C ASP A 99 -5.80 10.24 17.52
N LEU A 100 -6.97 10.20 18.17
CA LEU A 100 -7.29 11.12 19.27
C LEU A 100 -6.38 10.91 20.49
N ILE A 101 -6.04 9.66 20.82
CA ILE A 101 -5.06 9.35 21.88
C ILE A 101 -3.69 9.90 21.49
N HIS A 102 -3.25 9.70 20.25
CA HIS A 102 -1.98 10.25 19.78
C HIS A 102 -1.94 11.77 19.86
N LEU A 103 -3.03 12.45 19.47
CA LEU A 103 -3.17 13.90 19.62
C LEU A 103 -3.10 14.34 21.09
N ALA A 104 -3.73 13.60 22.00
CA ALA A 104 -3.73 13.90 23.44
C ALA A 104 -2.35 13.72 24.08
N GLU A 105 -1.57 12.72 23.63
CA GLU A 105 -0.19 12.48 24.08
C GLU A 105 0.83 13.40 23.40
N GLY A 106 0.40 14.17 22.40
CA GLY A 106 1.17 15.18 21.70
C GLY A 106 1.55 14.74 20.29
N VAL A 107 1.19 15.56 19.31
CA VAL A 107 1.42 15.31 17.87
C VAL A 107 2.91 15.12 17.51
N ASN A 108 3.80 15.70 18.32
CA ASN A 108 5.26 15.59 18.14
C ASN A 108 5.86 14.39 18.89
N ASN A 109 5.06 13.61 19.62
CA ASN A 109 5.52 12.40 20.27
C ASN A 109 5.62 11.28 19.22
N THR A 110 6.80 11.20 18.59
CA THR A 110 7.14 10.14 17.63
C THR A 110 7.39 8.80 18.30
N ALA A 111 7.45 8.75 19.64
CA ALA A 111 7.55 7.53 20.44
C ALA A 111 6.19 6.99 20.89
N PHE A 112 5.08 7.59 20.42
CA PHE A 112 3.75 7.07 20.70
C PHE A 112 3.56 5.69 20.08
N ASN A 113 3.55 4.68 20.94
CA ASN A 113 3.14 3.33 20.60
C ASN A 113 1.86 3.03 21.38
N PRO A 114 0.71 2.84 20.70
CA PRO A 114 -0.48 2.35 21.38
C PRO A 114 -0.15 1.04 22.09
N PRO A 115 -0.83 0.71 23.22
CA PRO A 115 -0.59 -0.55 23.91
C PRO A 115 -0.62 -1.72 22.93
N VAL A 116 0.40 -2.57 22.99
CA VAL A 116 0.65 -3.64 22.02
C VAL A 116 -0.58 -4.51 21.77
N LEU A 117 -1.30 -4.83 22.85
CA LEU A 117 -2.53 -5.62 22.78
C LEU A 117 -3.61 -4.92 21.94
N SER A 118 -3.77 -3.61 22.10
CA SER A 118 -4.73 -2.81 21.33
C SER A 118 -4.35 -2.75 19.85
N SER A 119 -3.06 -2.55 19.54
CA SER A 119 -2.54 -2.56 18.17
C SER A 119 -2.71 -3.93 17.50
N PHE A 120 -2.46 -5.01 18.25
CA PHE A 120 -2.65 -6.38 17.80
C PHE A 120 -4.12 -6.67 17.47
N ILE A 121 -5.05 -6.34 18.37
CA ILE A 121 -6.49 -6.51 18.15
C ILE A 121 -6.96 -5.69 16.95
N TYR A 122 -6.50 -4.44 16.84
CA TYR A 122 -6.84 -3.56 15.74
C TYR A 122 -6.44 -4.15 14.38
N VAL A 123 -5.20 -4.63 14.25
CA VAL A 123 -4.73 -5.27 13.02
C VAL A 123 -5.53 -6.54 12.69
N LEU A 124 -5.87 -7.37 13.68
CA LEU A 124 -6.72 -8.53 13.45
C LEU A 124 -8.11 -8.15 12.93
N ILE A 125 -8.69 -7.06 13.43
CA ILE A 125 -9.97 -6.53 12.94
C ILE A 125 -9.81 -6.02 11.50
N ILE A 126 -8.74 -5.29 11.17
CA ILE A 126 -8.45 -4.85 9.80
C ILE A 126 -8.36 -6.05 8.86
N ILE A 127 -7.55 -7.06 9.20
CA ILE A 127 -7.37 -8.28 8.41
C ILE A 127 -8.71 -8.98 8.19
N ALA A 128 -9.47 -9.21 9.26
CA ALA A 128 -10.80 -9.81 9.17
C ALA A 128 -11.71 -9.00 8.25
N THR A 129 -11.73 -7.67 8.39
CA THR A 129 -12.52 -6.77 7.55
C THR A 129 -12.13 -6.91 6.08
N ILE A 130 -10.84 -6.95 5.76
CA ILE A 130 -10.36 -7.15 4.38
C ILE A 130 -10.93 -8.46 3.80
N PHE A 131 -10.81 -9.58 4.52
CA PHE A 131 -11.32 -10.87 4.05
C PHE A 131 -12.85 -10.82 3.80
N PHE A 132 -13.60 -10.19 4.70
CA PHE A 132 -15.05 -10.02 4.56
C PHE A 132 -15.43 -9.13 3.37
N VAL A 133 -14.70 -8.03 3.14
CA VAL A 133 -14.93 -7.18 1.96
C VAL A 133 -14.62 -7.96 0.67
N ILE A 134 -13.51 -8.70 0.60
CA ILE A 134 -13.17 -9.50 -0.59
C ILE A 134 -14.25 -10.56 -0.88
N LYS A 135 -14.76 -11.21 0.17
CA LYS A 135 -15.87 -12.16 0.10
C LYS A 135 -17.11 -11.51 -0.52
N ASP A 136 -17.51 -10.35 -0.02
CA ASP A 136 -18.69 -9.62 -0.51
C ASP A 136 -18.52 -9.10 -1.93
N LEU A 137 -17.30 -8.70 -2.31
CA LEU A 137 -16.97 -8.30 -3.69
C LEU A 137 -17.01 -9.46 -4.69
N ASN A 138 -16.93 -10.71 -4.19
CA ASN A 138 -16.81 -11.93 -4.97
C ASN A 138 -15.64 -11.88 -5.98
N LYS A 139 -14.49 -11.33 -5.57
CA LYS A 139 -13.27 -11.21 -6.39
C LYS A 139 -12.14 -12.05 -5.78
N LYS A 140 -12.16 -13.36 -6.03
CA LYS A 140 -11.20 -14.32 -5.45
C LYS A 140 -9.73 -13.95 -5.66
N ILE A 141 -9.38 -13.31 -6.78
CA ILE A 141 -8.01 -12.88 -7.07
C ILE A 141 -7.48 -11.87 -6.04
N LEU A 142 -8.36 -11.11 -5.37
CA LEU A 142 -7.95 -10.16 -4.32
C LEU A 142 -7.35 -10.86 -3.09
N TYR A 143 -7.75 -12.11 -2.80
CA TYR A 143 -7.12 -12.89 -1.72
C TYR A 143 -5.65 -13.21 -2.02
N ILE A 144 -5.29 -13.33 -3.30
CA ILE A 144 -3.90 -13.52 -3.72
C ILE A 144 -3.17 -12.19 -3.67
N LEU A 145 -3.82 -11.12 -4.15
CA LEU A 145 -3.22 -9.79 -4.24
C LEU A 145 -2.89 -9.15 -2.88
N ILE A 146 -3.59 -9.53 -1.80
CA ILE A 146 -3.37 -9.00 -0.45
C ILE A 146 -2.26 -9.74 0.33
N ILE A 147 -1.73 -10.84 -0.20
CA ILE A 147 -0.69 -11.62 0.50
C ILE A 147 0.54 -10.78 0.90
N PRO A 148 1.04 -9.80 0.09
CA PRO A 148 2.17 -8.98 0.51
C PRO A 148 1.83 -8.17 1.77
N ASP A 149 0.63 -7.59 1.82
CA ASP A 149 0.15 -6.84 2.99
C ASP A 149 -0.10 -7.76 4.19
N LEU A 150 -0.54 -9.01 3.98
CA LEU A 150 -0.66 -9.99 5.06
C LEU A 150 0.71 -10.38 5.63
N LEU A 151 1.73 -10.51 4.78
CA LEU A 151 3.10 -10.73 5.24
C LEU A 151 3.59 -9.51 6.02
N ALA A 152 3.26 -8.29 5.58
CA ALA A 152 3.53 -7.09 6.32
C ALA A 152 2.86 -7.10 7.70
N PHE A 153 1.56 -7.36 7.80
CA PHE A 153 0.91 -7.53 9.10
C PHE A 153 1.54 -8.65 9.94
N GLY A 154 2.02 -9.73 9.32
CA GLY A 154 2.74 -10.81 9.99
C GLY A 154 4.04 -10.36 10.67
N VAL A 155 4.79 -9.44 10.06
CA VAL A 155 5.99 -8.83 10.68
C VAL A 155 5.62 -8.08 11.97
N LEU A 156 4.56 -7.28 11.93
CA LEU A 156 4.07 -6.52 13.10
C LEU A 156 3.55 -7.45 14.19
N ILE A 157 2.72 -8.41 13.81
CA ILE A 157 2.16 -9.41 14.71
C ILE A 157 3.26 -10.20 15.40
N GLY A 158 4.30 -10.64 14.67
CA GLY A 158 5.44 -11.33 15.26
C GLY A 158 6.14 -10.50 16.33
N SER A 159 6.45 -9.22 16.03
CA SER A 159 7.09 -8.31 16.98
C SER A 159 6.24 -8.06 18.23
N TRP A 160 4.94 -7.85 18.05
CA TRP A 160 4.00 -7.66 19.15
C TRP A 160 3.83 -8.93 20.00
N LEU A 161 3.86 -10.11 19.40
CA LEU A 161 3.83 -11.37 20.13
C LEU A 161 5.09 -11.57 20.98
N ILE A 162 6.27 -11.15 20.50
CA ILE A 162 7.49 -11.14 21.33
C ILE A 162 7.29 -10.23 22.54
N GLU A 163 6.77 -9.02 22.33
CA GLU A 163 6.59 -8.06 23.42
C GLU A 163 5.57 -8.52 24.47
N LEU A 164 4.45 -9.12 24.03
CA LEU A 164 3.41 -9.65 24.91
C LEU A 164 3.84 -10.92 25.65
N SER A 165 4.51 -11.85 24.96
CA SER A 165 4.85 -13.17 25.53
C SER A 165 6.24 -13.24 26.15
N LYS A 166 7.14 -12.31 25.80
CA LYS A 166 8.59 -12.34 26.07
C LYS A 166 9.30 -13.57 25.50
N LEU A 167 8.68 -14.28 24.56
CA LEU A 167 9.26 -15.44 23.89
C LEU A 167 9.90 -15.04 22.56
N SER A 168 11.19 -15.32 22.41
CA SER A 168 11.96 -14.99 21.20
C SER A 168 11.56 -15.82 19.98
N ILE A 169 10.87 -16.95 20.15
CA ILE A 169 10.44 -17.83 19.05
C ILE A 169 9.51 -17.11 18.06
N PHE A 170 8.73 -16.12 18.52
CA PHE A 170 7.89 -15.30 17.65
C PHE A 170 8.71 -14.39 16.72
N GLY A 171 10.01 -14.19 16.98
CA GLY A 171 10.93 -13.53 16.05
C GLY A 171 11.12 -14.28 14.74
N GLU A 172 10.87 -15.59 14.70
CA GLU A 172 10.86 -16.37 13.46
C GLU A 172 9.73 -15.91 12.52
N VAL A 173 8.56 -15.55 13.07
CA VAL A 173 7.43 -15.02 12.28
C VAL A 173 7.84 -13.72 11.59
N THR A 174 8.41 -12.79 12.35
CA THR A 174 8.91 -11.52 11.83
C THR A 174 9.95 -11.74 10.72
N TYR A 175 10.90 -12.66 10.95
CA TYR A 175 11.94 -13.00 10.00
C TYR A 175 11.39 -13.58 8.69
N PHE A 176 10.56 -14.63 8.77
CA PHE A 176 10.02 -15.30 7.59
C PHE A 176 9.06 -14.38 6.81
N CYS A 177 8.20 -13.64 7.49
CA CYS A 177 7.31 -12.68 6.83
C CYS A 177 8.10 -11.60 6.08
N GLY A 178 9.12 -11.00 6.71
CA GLY A 178 9.97 -10.01 6.06
C GLY A 178 10.72 -10.58 4.85
N MET A 179 11.25 -11.80 4.96
CA MET A 179 11.95 -12.48 3.86
C MET A 179 11.00 -12.80 2.68
N PHE A 180 9.81 -13.34 2.93
CA PHE A 180 8.89 -13.74 1.88
C PHE A 180 8.16 -12.58 1.21
N MET A 181 8.03 -11.43 1.88
CA MET A 181 7.30 -10.27 1.38
C MET A 181 7.77 -9.84 -0.02
N ALA A 182 9.09 -9.71 -0.23
CA ALA A 182 9.65 -9.31 -1.52
C ALA A 182 9.35 -10.30 -2.65
N TYR A 183 9.53 -11.60 -2.38
CA TYR A 183 9.23 -12.66 -3.35
C TYR A 183 7.74 -12.73 -3.66
N SER A 184 6.89 -12.50 -2.66
CA SER A 184 5.44 -12.53 -2.82
C SER A 184 4.99 -11.50 -3.85
N ILE A 185 5.53 -10.28 -3.84
CA ILE A 185 5.10 -9.22 -4.76
C ILE A 185 5.43 -9.57 -6.21
N ILE A 186 6.59 -10.17 -6.49
CA ILE A 186 6.96 -10.63 -7.83
C ILE A 186 5.98 -11.72 -8.30
N ILE A 187 5.75 -12.73 -7.46
CA ILE A 187 4.89 -13.87 -7.79
C ILE A 187 3.46 -13.40 -8.02
N ILE A 188 2.94 -12.58 -7.12
CA ILE A 188 1.55 -12.12 -7.11
C ILE A 188 1.28 -11.12 -8.22
N GLY A 189 2.21 -10.18 -8.46
CA GLY A 189 2.14 -9.27 -9.60
C GLY A 189 2.11 -10.04 -10.92
N SER A 190 2.96 -11.06 -11.06
CA SER A 190 2.98 -11.92 -12.25
C SER A 190 1.68 -12.71 -12.41
N ILE A 191 1.17 -13.32 -11.33
CA ILE A 191 -0.12 -14.03 -11.32
C ILE A 191 -1.24 -13.09 -11.75
N PHE A 192 -1.26 -11.86 -11.26
CA PHE A 192 -2.29 -10.88 -11.63
C PHE A 192 -2.22 -10.46 -13.09
N VAL A 193 -1.02 -10.19 -13.62
CA VAL A 193 -0.82 -9.88 -15.04
C VAL A 193 -1.24 -11.05 -15.94
N ILE A 194 -0.89 -12.28 -15.56
CA ILE A 194 -1.32 -13.47 -16.31
C ILE A 194 -2.86 -13.60 -16.23
N TYR A 195 -3.44 -13.40 -15.06
CA TYR A 195 -4.89 -13.44 -14.85
C TYR A 195 -5.63 -12.38 -15.67
N SER A 196 -5.11 -11.15 -15.75
CA SER A 196 -5.72 -10.06 -16.51
C SER A 196 -5.71 -10.35 -18.02
N ILE A 197 -4.63 -10.92 -18.54
CA ILE A 197 -4.49 -11.33 -19.95
C ILE A 197 -5.40 -12.53 -20.25
N ILE A 198 -5.26 -13.63 -19.51
CA ILE A 198 -5.88 -14.91 -19.88
C ILE A 198 -7.36 -14.96 -19.49
N VAL A 199 -7.68 -14.60 -18.24
CA VAL A 199 -9.03 -14.78 -17.68
C VAL A 199 -9.91 -13.57 -17.99
N LYS A 200 -9.37 -12.36 -17.79
CA LYS A 200 -10.14 -11.12 -18.01
C LYS A 200 -10.04 -10.56 -19.42
N LYS A 201 -9.20 -11.15 -20.27
CA LYS A 201 -9.04 -10.81 -21.70
C LYS A 201 -8.85 -9.30 -21.91
N VAL A 202 -8.04 -8.67 -21.06
CA VAL A 202 -7.68 -7.25 -21.23
C VAL A 202 -6.97 -7.08 -22.56
N ASN A 203 -7.39 -6.08 -23.33
CA ASN A 203 -6.83 -5.83 -24.66
C ASN A 203 -5.31 -5.58 -24.60
N LEU A 204 -4.55 -6.27 -25.47
CA LEU A 204 -3.09 -6.19 -25.54
C LEU A 204 -2.55 -4.76 -25.70
N LYS A 205 -3.34 -3.84 -26.25
CA LYS A 205 -2.96 -2.43 -26.38
C LYS A 205 -2.59 -1.74 -25.05
N TYR A 206 -3.16 -2.18 -23.93
CA TYR A 206 -2.82 -1.61 -22.63
C TYR A 206 -1.42 -2.03 -22.17
N TYR A 207 -0.87 -3.11 -22.70
CA TYR A 207 0.46 -3.62 -22.36
C TYR A 207 1.56 -3.01 -23.23
N ILE A 208 1.23 -2.35 -24.34
CA ILE A 208 2.21 -1.69 -25.21
C ILE A 208 2.93 -0.55 -24.45
N PRO A 209 2.23 0.41 -23.80
CA PRO A 209 2.91 1.41 -22.98
C PRO A 209 3.70 0.78 -21.83
N ALA A 210 3.19 -0.31 -21.24
CA ALA A 210 3.89 -1.03 -20.18
C ALA A 210 5.23 -1.60 -20.65
N ALA A 211 5.27 -2.19 -21.85
CA ALA A 211 6.48 -2.69 -22.48
C ALA A 211 7.46 -1.55 -22.81
N ILE A 212 6.96 -0.44 -23.38
CA ILE A 212 7.78 0.73 -23.75
C ILE A 212 8.45 1.35 -22.52
N LEU A 213 7.75 1.42 -21.38
CA LEU A 213 8.30 2.01 -20.15
C LEU A 213 9.13 1.01 -19.34
N GLY A 214 8.63 -0.22 -19.17
CA GLY A 214 9.23 -1.20 -18.28
C GLY A 214 10.43 -1.94 -18.86
N LEU A 215 10.41 -2.30 -20.16
CA LEU A 215 11.48 -3.11 -20.76
C LEU A 215 12.82 -2.34 -20.79
N PRO A 216 12.89 -1.07 -21.25
CA PRO A 216 14.17 -0.36 -21.28
C PRO A 216 14.80 -0.25 -19.89
N VAL A 217 14.01 0.12 -18.88
CA VAL A 217 14.49 0.23 -17.49
C VAL A 217 14.99 -1.12 -16.99
N SER A 218 14.25 -2.20 -17.27
CA SER A 218 14.64 -3.55 -16.85
C SER A 218 15.89 -4.04 -17.57
N ILE A 219 16.07 -3.74 -18.85
CA ILE A 219 17.26 -4.08 -19.65
C ILE A 219 18.48 -3.30 -19.12
N ILE A 220 18.34 -1.98 -18.95
CA ILE A 220 19.40 -1.11 -18.41
C ILE A 220 19.89 -1.64 -17.07
N ALA A 221 18.96 -2.06 -16.22
CA ALA A 221 19.25 -2.65 -14.93
C ALA A 221 19.88 -4.04 -15.02
N LEU A 222 19.31 -4.94 -15.81
CA LEU A 222 19.74 -6.34 -15.91
C LEU A 222 21.16 -6.45 -16.44
N PHE A 223 21.49 -5.65 -17.46
CA PHE A 223 22.83 -5.59 -18.02
C PHE A 223 23.73 -4.58 -17.29
N ASN A 224 23.24 -3.94 -16.23
CA ASN A 224 23.94 -2.91 -15.47
C ASN A 224 24.61 -1.86 -16.39
N LEU A 225 23.90 -1.45 -17.46
CA LEU A 225 24.41 -0.54 -18.50
C LEU A 225 24.80 0.83 -17.93
N VAL A 226 24.17 1.21 -16.82
CA VAL A 226 24.58 2.32 -15.98
C VAL A 226 25.08 1.72 -14.65
N PRO A 227 26.38 1.85 -14.31
CA PRO A 227 26.92 1.27 -13.10
C PRO A 227 26.12 1.68 -11.86
N GLY A 228 25.67 0.69 -11.08
CA GLY A 228 24.96 0.92 -9.83
C GLY A 228 23.46 1.20 -9.96
N ILE A 229 22.92 1.27 -11.19
CA ILE A 229 21.48 1.54 -11.39
C ILE A 229 20.60 0.40 -10.90
N ALA A 230 21.03 -0.85 -11.10
CA ALA A 230 20.29 -2.02 -10.63
C ALA A 230 20.22 -2.06 -9.09
N MET A 231 21.31 -1.66 -8.44
CA MET A 231 21.39 -1.56 -6.99
C MET A 231 20.55 -0.38 -6.48
N ALA A 232 20.65 0.80 -7.11
CA ALA A 232 19.83 1.96 -6.78
C ALA A 232 18.33 1.66 -6.91
N MET A 233 17.91 0.99 -7.98
CA MET A 233 16.53 0.55 -8.17
C MET A 233 16.13 -0.56 -7.19
N GLY A 234 17.02 -1.49 -6.90
CA GLY A 234 16.83 -2.55 -5.92
C GLY A 234 16.76 -2.07 -4.46
N PHE A 235 17.14 -0.83 -4.16
CA PHE A 235 16.90 -0.19 -2.85
C PHE A 235 15.74 0.79 -2.91
N THR A 236 15.62 1.54 -4.00
CA THR A 236 14.61 2.59 -4.19
C THR A 236 13.21 1.99 -4.37
N PHE A 237 13.02 1.03 -5.27
CA PHE A 237 11.68 0.47 -5.51
C PHE A 237 11.11 -0.34 -4.36
N PRO A 238 11.89 -1.19 -3.66
CA PRO A 238 11.33 -1.94 -2.54
C PRO A 238 10.95 -1.00 -1.41
N TYR A 239 11.74 0.04 -1.17
CA TYR A 239 11.42 1.06 -0.16
C TYR A 239 10.22 1.93 -0.57
N ILE A 240 10.17 2.40 -1.82
CA ILE A 240 9.00 3.11 -2.38
C ILE A 240 7.74 2.24 -2.26
N LEU A 241 7.84 0.92 -2.38
CA LEU A 241 6.71 0.00 -2.28
C LEU A 241 6.57 -0.64 -0.91
N GLY A 242 7.27 -0.14 0.10
CA GLY A 242 7.06 -0.55 1.48
C GLY A 242 7.71 -1.84 1.96
N ILE A 243 8.55 -2.45 1.14
CA ILE A 243 9.15 -3.76 1.39
C ILE A 243 10.39 -3.62 2.29
N LEU A 244 10.23 -3.74 3.61
CA LEU A 244 11.35 -3.93 4.52
C LEU A 244 11.97 -5.33 4.38
N GLY A 245 13.28 -5.42 4.59
CA GLY A 245 14.00 -6.70 4.69
C GLY A 245 14.66 -7.19 3.40
N VAL A 246 14.56 -6.45 2.29
CA VAL A 246 15.27 -6.78 1.05
C VAL A 246 16.74 -6.40 1.17
N ARG A 247 17.51 -7.30 1.77
CA ARG A 247 18.97 -7.18 1.80
C ARG A 247 19.51 -7.67 0.46
N ASN A 248 19.94 -6.71 -0.37
CA ASN A 248 20.97 -6.87 -1.41
C ASN A 248 20.58 -7.38 -2.80
N TRP A 249 19.35 -7.80 -3.06
CA TRP A 249 19.01 -8.26 -4.42
C TRP A 249 17.52 -8.23 -4.70
N MET A 250 17.04 -7.19 -5.38
CA MET A 250 15.75 -7.25 -6.05
C MET A 250 15.95 -7.25 -7.57
N PRO A 251 15.43 -8.26 -8.29
CA PRO A 251 15.66 -8.36 -9.71
C PRO A 251 14.92 -7.21 -10.42
N PRO A 252 15.55 -6.55 -11.40
CA PRO A 252 14.94 -5.45 -12.14
C PRO A 252 13.58 -5.75 -12.78
N ILE A 253 13.29 -7.03 -12.98
CA ILE A 253 12.00 -7.54 -13.45
C ILE A 253 10.81 -7.10 -12.57
N PHE A 254 11.07 -6.73 -11.32
CA PHE A 254 10.05 -6.23 -10.42
C PHE A 254 9.37 -4.97 -10.99
N PHE A 255 10.16 -4.01 -11.47
CA PHE A 255 9.63 -2.76 -12.04
C PHE A 255 8.78 -3.04 -13.28
N LEU A 256 9.23 -3.97 -14.13
CA LEU A 256 8.47 -4.46 -15.27
C LEU A 256 7.10 -5.00 -14.83
N ILE A 257 7.09 -5.90 -13.85
CA ILE A 257 5.87 -6.53 -13.35
C ILE A 257 4.93 -5.48 -12.75
N ALA A 258 5.45 -4.53 -11.97
CA ALA A 258 4.66 -3.46 -11.37
C ALA A 258 3.99 -2.56 -12.43
N ILE A 259 4.73 -2.16 -13.47
CA ILE A 259 4.17 -1.40 -14.59
C ILE A 259 3.12 -2.23 -15.34
N PHE A 260 3.42 -3.50 -15.64
CA PHE A 260 2.46 -4.38 -16.31
C PHE A 260 1.19 -4.57 -15.46
N ALA A 261 1.30 -4.67 -14.14
CA ALA A 261 0.16 -4.75 -13.22
C ALA A 261 -0.64 -3.44 -13.21
N LEU A 262 0.02 -2.28 -13.20
CA LEU A 262 -0.63 -0.97 -13.28
C LEU A 262 -1.49 -0.86 -14.56
N PHE A 263 -0.87 -1.11 -15.72
CA PHE A 263 -1.57 -1.03 -16.99
C PHE A 263 -2.62 -2.13 -17.18
N SER A 264 -2.40 -3.32 -16.61
CA SER A 264 -3.43 -4.36 -16.51
C SER A 264 -4.65 -3.85 -15.76
N SER A 265 -4.42 -3.17 -14.62
CA SER A 265 -5.50 -2.64 -13.80
C SER A 265 -6.26 -1.50 -14.49
N ILE A 266 -5.56 -0.60 -15.19
CA ILE A 266 -6.18 0.43 -16.04
C ILE A 266 -7.02 -0.21 -17.13
N GLY A 267 -6.49 -1.24 -17.81
CA GLY A 267 -7.22 -1.97 -18.84
C GLY A 267 -8.46 -2.70 -18.31
N LEU A 268 -8.40 -3.22 -17.09
CA LEU A 268 -9.52 -3.85 -16.39
C LEU A 268 -10.65 -2.88 -16.08
N TYR A 269 -10.40 -1.56 -15.98
CA TYR A 269 -11.45 -0.60 -15.63
C TYR A 269 -12.65 -0.66 -16.59
N LYS A 270 -12.45 -1.05 -17.84
CA LYS A 270 -13.55 -1.23 -18.81
C LYS A 270 -14.34 -2.52 -18.60
N ASN A 271 -13.71 -3.58 -18.09
CA ASN A 271 -14.30 -4.91 -18.00
C ASN A 271 -14.82 -5.22 -16.58
N ASP A 272 -14.12 -4.76 -15.55
CA ASP A 272 -14.36 -5.07 -14.14
C ASP A 272 -13.89 -3.92 -13.25
N LYS A 273 -14.70 -2.84 -13.18
CA LYS A 273 -14.39 -1.62 -12.40
C LYS A 273 -14.06 -1.91 -10.94
N LYS A 274 -14.81 -2.82 -10.31
CA LYS A 274 -14.62 -3.19 -8.90
C LYS A 274 -13.22 -3.74 -8.66
N LEU A 275 -12.81 -4.69 -9.50
CA LEU A 275 -11.48 -5.28 -9.41
C LEU A 275 -10.40 -4.26 -9.76
N SER A 276 -10.57 -3.51 -10.85
CA SER A 276 -9.62 -2.48 -11.28
C SER A 276 -9.32 -1.47 -10.18
N LEU A 277 -10.34 -0.89 -9.54
CA LEU A 277 -10.12 0.08 -8.47
C LEU A 277 -9.47 -0.53 -7.25
N ALA A 278 -9.89 -1.74 -6.85
CA ALA A 278 -9.25 -2.43 -5.73
C ALA A 278 -7.76 -2.69 -6.00
N VAL A 279 -7.41 -3.12 -7.21
CA VAL A 279 -5.99 -3.35 -7.56
C VAL A 279 -5.22 -2.04 -7.73
N LEU A 280 -5.80 -0.99 -8.31
CA LEU A 280 -5.16 0.33 -8.35
C LEU A 280 -4.91 0.87 -6.93
N GLY A 281 -5.85 0.65 -6.02
CA GLY A 281 -5.69 0.93 -4.59
C GLY A 281 -4.50 0.17 -4.00
N LEU A 282 -4.45 -1.16 -4.19
CA LEU A 282 -3.38 -1.99 -3.63
C LEU A 282 -2.00 -1.65 -4.22
N LEU A 283 -1.93 -1.33 -5.52
CA LEU A 283 -0.68 -0.93 -6.18
C LEU A 283 -0.17 0.44 -5.72
N SER A 284 -1.09 1.34 -5.33
CA SER A 284 -0.74 2.70 -4.87
C SER A 284 -0.60 2.80 -3.35
N SER A 285 -1.15 1.84 -2.61
CA SER A 285 -1.32 1.87 -1.16
C SER A 285 -0.83 0.54 -0.57
N ALA A 286 0.42 0.17 -0.88
CA ALA A 286 1.09 -0.94 -0.20
C ALA A 286 1.38 -0.51 1.25
N LEU A 287 1.38 -1.45 2.20
CA LEU A 287 1.79 -1.15 3.57
C LEU A 287 3.28 -0.77 3.59
N ILE A 288 3.56 0.54 3.55
CA ILE A 288 4.92 1.09 3.62
C ILE A 288 5.40 1.05 5.06
N PHE A 289 6.35 0.18 5.32
CA PHE A 289 7.04 0.14 6.58
C PHE A 289 8.12 1.22 6.65
N ASP A 290 7.81 2.27 7.39
CA ASP A 290 8.77 2.81 8.34
C ASP A 290 8.24 2.52 9.75
N THR A 291 9.15 2.56 10.71
CA THR A 291 9.05 2.19 12.12
C THR A 291 7.92 2.84 12.93
N VAL A 292 7.10 3.69 12.31
CA VAL A 292 5.95 4.35 12.94
C VAL A 292 4.66 3.63 12.52
N SER A 293 4.03 2.95 13.47
CA SER A 293 2.72 2.32 13.31
C SER A 293 1.59 3.36 13.22
N SER A 294 1.65 4.23 12.22
CA SER A 294 0.58 5.16 11.91
C SER A 294 -0.65 4.38 11.46
N THR A 295 -1.80 4.72 12.03
CA THR A 295 -3.09 4.16 11.66
C THR A 295 -3.35 4.30 10.16
N THR A 296 -2.87 5.38 9.54
CA THR A 296 -2.96 5.64 8.10
C THR A 296 -2.40 4.50 7.26
N TYR A 297 -1.18 4.04 7.56
CA TYR A 297 -0.50 2.99 6.79
C TYR A 297 -1.13 1.62 7.06
N LEU A 298 -1.57 1.36 8.29
CA LEU A 298 -2.28 0.12 8.64
C LEU A 298 -3.62 -0.01 7.90
N LEU A 299 -4.29 1.11 7.61
CA LEU A 299 -5.57 1.14 6.89
C LEU A 299 -5.45 1.00 5.37
N MET A 300 -4.28 1.28 4.79
CA MET A 300 -4.09 1.35 3.34
C MET A 300 -4.59 0.09 2.59
N PRO A 301 -4.29 -1.15 3.02
CA PRO A 301 -4.76 -2.35 2.33
C PRO A 301 -6.28 -2.53 2.40
N LEU A 302 -6.89 -2.15 3.54
CA LEU A 302 -8.35 -2.17 3.70
C LEU A 302 -9.02 -1.14 2.80
N VAL A 303 -8.52 0.10 2.82
CA VAL A 303 -9.08 1.21 2.03
C VAL A 303 -8.99 0.88 0.55
N ALA A 304 -7.87 0.30 0.10
CA ALA A 304 -7.69 -0.18 -1.26
C ALA A 304 -8.78 -1.17 -1.68
N VAL A 305 -9.04 -2.20 -0.87
CA VAL A 305 -10.04 -3.23 -1.20
C VAL A 305 -11.47 -2.67 -1.18
N ILE A 306 -11.81 -1.76 -0.26
CA ILE A 306 -13.17 -1.17 -0.23
C ILE A 306 -13.46 -0.27 -1.43
N LEU A 307 -12.47 0.23 -2.18
CA LEU A 307 -12.71 1.03 -3.39
C LEU A 307 -13.62 0.26 -4.38
N GLY A 308 -13.44 -1.06 -4.47
CA GLY A 308 -14.27 -1.92 -5.31
C GLY A 308 -15.72 -2.07 -4.83
N SER A 309 -16.01 -1.78 -3.56
CA SER A 309 -17.34 -1.94 -2.94
C SER A 309 -18.25 -0.72 -3.12
N LEU A 310 -17.65 0.41 -3.49
CA LEU A 310 -18.30 1.70 -3.66
C LEU A 310 -18.84 1.93 -5.09
N ILE A 311 -18.75 0.92 -5.97
CA ILE A 311 -19.26 0.94 -7.35
C ILE A 311 -20.34 -0.12 -7.58
#